data_AF-A0A1U7UQA9-F1
#
_entry.id   AF-A0A1U7UQA9-F1
#
_cell.length_a   1.000
_cell.length_b   1.000
_cell.length_c   1.000
_cell.angle_alpha   90.00
_cell.angle_beta   90.00
_cell.angle_gamma   90.00
#
_symmetry.space_group_name_H-M   'P 1'
#
loop_
_entity.id
_entity.type
_entity.pdbx_description
1 polymer ?
#
loop_
_entity_poly.entity_id
_entity_poly.type
_entity_poly.pdbx_seq_one_letter_code
_entity_poly.pdbx_strand_id
1 'polypeptide(L)'
;MNNSLDYLAYPVIVSNHRQTTTFRKKLDLSHYISHKNRIQIVKPAVDTKPPVAHTHHIFKLSKLQGEQKRIDKIEYENKQLCQKIADAHRGPAKVDCWNEYLSKSLNRETRNRELVRITVENQGILKRLGDRKPHYDCRASEIDWQNSRRYIRNTTRYSLPR
;
A
#
# COMPACT_ATOMS: atom_id res chain seq x y z
N MET A 1 29.01 134.37 22.96
CA MET A 1 29.82 133.72 21.91
C MET A 1 29.16 132.39 21.59
N ASN A 2 28.78 132.23 20.33
CA ASN A 2 27.94 131.15 19.81
C ASN A 2 28.77 129.85 19.69
N ASN A 3 28.38 128.80 20.39
CA ASN A 3 28.86 127.44 20.12
C ASN A 3 27.65 126.57 19.77
N SER A 4 27.36 126.47 18.47
CA SER A 4 26.44 125.49 17.90
C SER A 4 27.14 124.12 17.94
N LEU A 5 26.89 123.34 18.98
CA LEU A 5 27.30 121.94 19.03
C LEU A 5 26.25 121.13 18.27
N ASP A 6 26.50 120.89 16.99
CA ASP A 6 25.74 119.94 16.18
C ASP A 6 25.91 118.53 16.78
N TYR A 7 24.91 118.11 17.55
CA TYR A 7 24.85 116.75 18.10
C TYR A 7 24.60 115.77 16.94
N LEU A 8 25.64 115.07 16.49
CA LEU A 8 25.51 113.93 15.58
C LEU A 8 24.87 112.76 16.36
N ALA A 9 23.54 112.74 16.42
CA ALA A 9 22.79 111.62 16.99
C ALA A 9 22.79 110.46 15.98
N TYR A 10 23.69 109.48 16.17
CA TYR A 10 23.58 108.20 15.48
C TYR A 10 22.33 107.47 16.01
N PRO A 11 21.42 106.99 15.15
CA PRO A 11 20.26 106.23 15.61
C PRO A 11 20.75 104.96 16.32
N VAL A 12 20.46 104.84 17.61
CA VAL A 12 20.65 103.60 18.35
C VAL A 12 19.66 102.58 17.76
N ILE A 13 20.16 101.68 16.92
CA ILE A 13 19.38 100.55 16.42
C ILE A 13 19.23 99.57 17.60
N VAL A 14 18.23 99.82 18.45
CA VAL A 14 17.78 98.82 19.42
C VAL A 14 17.03 97.75 18.61
N SER A 15 17.57 96.55 18.53
CA SER A 15 16.91 95.44 17.87
C SER A 15 15.55 95.18 18.54
N ASN A 16 14.47 95.59 17.89
CA ASN A 16 13.11 95.35 18.37
C ASN A 16 12.90 93.83 18.48
N HIS A 17 12.43 93.34 19.64
CA HIS A 17 12.13 91.93 19.87
C HIS A 17 11.18 91.30 18.82
N ARG A 18 10.41 92.14 18.10
CA ARG A 18 9.49 91.74 17.02
C ARG A 18 10.13 91.66 15.62
N GLN A 19 11.39 92.08 15.46
CA GLN A 19 12.12 92.03 14.19
C GLN A 19 13.06 90.83 14.17
N THR A 20 12.52 89.62 14.12
CA THR A 20 13.33 88.45 13.77
C THR A 20 13.78 88.57 12.32
N THR A 21 15.07 88.77 12.10
CA THR A 21 15.65 88.86 10.75
C THR A 21 15.44 87.54 10.00
N THR A 22 15.30 87.61 8.68
CA THR A 22 15.21 86.42 7.81
C THR A 22 16.42 85.49 7.98
N PHE A 23 17.59 86.06 8.29
CA PHE A 23 18.81 85.32 8.61
C PHE A 23 18.66 84.46 9.86
N ARG A 24 18.10 85.01 10.94
CA ARG A 24 17.89 84.27 12.19
C ARG A 24 16.94 83.08 12.00
N LYS A 25 15.85 83.28 11.24
CA LYS A 25 14.93 82.20 10.86
C LYS A 25 15.62 81.08 10.08
N LYS A 26 16.54 81.41 9.16
CA LYS A 26 17.33 80.42 8.40
C LYS A 26 18.27 79.62 9.31
N LEU A 27 18.91 80.27 10.28
CA LEU A 27 19.77 79.60 11.25
C LEU A 27 18.98 78.65 12.16
N ASP A 28 17.84 79.11 12.69
CA ASP A 28 16.98 78.30 13.55
C ASP A 28 16.45 77.07 12.79
N LEU A 29 16.07 77.24 11.51
CA LEU A 29 15.68 76.14 10.64
C LEU A 29 16.83 75.14 10.42
N SER A 30 18.04 75.64 10.18
CA SER A 30 19.23 74.79 10.02
C SER A 30 19.54 73.97 11.28
N HIS A 31 19.49 74.60 12.47
CA HIS A 31 19.65 73.91 13.74
C HIS A 31 18.54 72.87 13.98
N TYR A 32 17.30 73.20 13.64
CA TYR A 32 16.18 72.27 13.74
C TYR A 32 16.37 71.04 12.85
N ILE A 33 16.78 71.23 11.59
CA ILE A 33 17.06 70.15 10.64
C ILE A 33 18.21 69.28 11.15
N SER A 34 19.31 69.90 11.59
CA SER A 34 20.48 69.19 12.14
C SER A 34 20.09 68.37 13.38
N HIS A 35 19.30 68.95 14.29
CA HIS A 35 18.81 68.24 15.47
C HIS A 35 17.91 67.05 15.10
N LYS A 36 16.96 67.23 14.18
CA LYS A 36 16.12 66.15 13.65
C LYS A 36 16.95 65.01 13.05
N ASN A 37 17.97 65.34 12.25
CA ASN A 37 18.86 64.36 11.65
C ASN A 37 19.64 63.59 12.74
N ARG A 38 20.11 64.27 13.78
CA ARG A 38 20.79 63.63 14.91
C ARG A 38 19.88 62.69 15.69
N ILE A 39 18.62 63.06 15.92
CA ILE A 39 17.63 62.18 16.57
C ILE A 39 17.41 60.90 15.76
N GLN A 40 17.34 61.00 14.43
CA GLN A 40 17.14 59.84 13.56
C GLN A 40 18.34 58.88 13.53
N ILE A 41 19.56 59.42 13.67
CA ILE A 41 20.81 58.64 13.58
C ILE A 41 21.22 58.08 14.95
N VAL A 42 20.82 58.74 16.05
CA VAL A 42 21.15 58.30 17.41
C VAL A 42 20.63 56.88 17.64
N LYS A 43 21.55 55.98 17.99
CA LYS A 43 21.21 54.64 18.44
C LYS A 43 20.71 54.71 19.89
N PRO A 44 19.70 53.91 20.27
CA PRO A 44 19.24 53.85 21.65
C PRO A 44 20.37 53.36 22.56
N ALA A 45 20.45 53.92 23.77
CA ALA A 45 21.47 53.56 24.77
C ALA A 45 21.30 52.12 25.30
N VAL A 46 20.08 51.59 25.24
CA VAL A 46 19.74 50.24 25.66
C VAL A 46 19.19 49.49 24.45
N ASP A 47 19.77 48.34 24.14
CA ASP A 47 19.24 47.45 23.12
C ASP A 47 17.99 46.74 23.67
N THR A 48 16.84 47.01 23.05
CA THR A 48 15.55 46.38 23.37
C THR A 48 15.13 45.36 22.30
N LYS A 49 16.03 45.02 21.38
CA LYS A 49 15.73 44.03 20.34
C LYS A 49 15.54 42.64 20.95
N PRO A 50 14.65 41.82 20.36
CA PRO A 50 14.55 40.43 20.75
C PRO A 50 15.88 39.71 20.47
N PRO A 51 16.26 38.73 21.32
CA PRO A 51 17.44 37.92 21.08
C PRO A 51 17.31 37.14 19.76
N VAL A 52 18.46 36.86 19.14
CA VAL A 52 18.52 36.16 17.84
C VAL A 52 17.86 34.79 17.95
N ALA A 53 16.83 34.55 17.15
CA ALA A 53 16.17 33.26 17.10
C ALA A 53 17.09 32.22 16.46
N HIS A 54 17.48 31.21 17.23
CA HIS A 54 18.28 30.10 16.74
C HIS A 54 17.38 29.06 16.06
N THR A 55 17.50 28.93 14.75
CA THR A 55 16.67 28.03 13.92
C THR A 55 16.75 26.57 14.36
N HIS A 56 17.91 26.10 14.84
CA HIS A 56 18.11 24.72 15.30
C HIS A 56 17.42 24.39 16.63
N HIS A 57 17.09 25.40 17.45
CA HIS A 57 16.26 25.20 18.65
C HIS A 57 14.79 25.03 18.29
N ILE A 58 14.34 25.71 17.24
CA ILE A 58 12.95 25.69 16.75
C ILE A 58 12.73 24.44 15.86
N PHE A 59 13.66 24.17 14.95
CA PHE A 59 13.60 23.07 14.00
C PHE A 59 14.64 22.00 14.30
N LYS A 60 14.18 20.89 14.89
CA LYS A 60 14.99 19.69 15.11
C LYS A 60 15.08 18.87 13.82
N LEU A 61 15.91 19.32 12.87
CA LEU A 61 16.10 18.70 11.55
C LEU A 61 16.40 17.20 11.61
N SER A 62 17.26 16.75 12.51
CA SER A 62 17.60 15.32 12.66
C SER A 62 16.39 14.47 13.07
N LYS A 63 15.48 15.02 13.88
CA LYS A 63 14.24 14.34 14.26
C LYS A 63 13.32 14.20 13.05
N LEU A 64 13.10 15.29 12.31
CA LEU A 64 12.28 15.28 11.09
C LEU A 64 12.83 14.29 10.05
N GLN A 65 14.14 14.26 9.86
CA GLN A 65 14.78 13.32 8.96
C GLN A 65 14.63 11.86 9.41
N GLY A 66 14.68 11.60 10.72
CA GLY A 66 14.44 10.27 11.29
C GLY A 66 13.01 9.79 11.07
N GLU A 67 12.03 10.66 11.31
CA GLU A 67 10.62 10.36 11.04
C GLU A 67 10.37 10.10 9.55
N GLN A 68 10.96 10.92 8.66
CA GLN A 68 10.84 10.71 7.21
C GLN A 68 11.37 9.35 6.79
N LYS A 69 12.59 8.97 7.23
CA LYS A 69 13.17 7.65 6.95
C LYS A 69 12.29 6.50 7.45
N ARG A 70 11.64 6.68 8.60
CA ARG A 70 10.71 5.68 9.15
C ARG A 70 9.46 5.54 8.28
N ILE A 71 8.88 6.67 7.85
CA ILE A 71 7.73 6.71 6.94
C ILE A 71 8.09 6.04 5.61
N ASP A 72 9.22 6.43 5.00
CA ASP A 72 9.69 5.87 3.73
C ASP A 72 9.84 4.33 3.81
N LYS A 73 10.36 3.82 4.94
CA LYS A 73 10.48 2.39 5.19
C LYS A 73 9.11 1.71 5.26
N ILE A 74 8.17 2.29 6.00
CA ILE A 74 6.80 1.76 6.14
C ILE A 74 6.09 1.76 4.77
N GLU A 75 6.22 2.83 4.00
CA GLU A 75 5.62 2.92 2.67
C GLU A 75 6.19 1.88 1.70
N TYR A 76 7.50 1.67 1.75
CA TYR A 76 8.16 0.62 0.97
C TYR A 76 7.65 -0.77 1.35
N GLU A 77 7.59 -1.09 2.64
CA GLU A 77 7.08 -2.37 3.15
C GLU A 77 5.60 -2.58 2.80
N ASN A 78 4.77 -1.53 2.91
CA ASN A 78 3.36 -1.56 2.51
C ASN A 78 3.21 -1.83 1.02
N LYS A 79 4.04 -1.21 0.16
CA LYS A 79 4.02 -1.46 -1.28
C LYS A 79 4.36 -2.92 -1.59
N GLN A 80 5.38 -3.48 -0.94
CA GLN A 80 5.76 -4.89 -1.07
C GLN A 80 4.63 -5.83 -0.60
N LEU A 81 3.98 -5.50 0.51
CA LEU A 81 2.85 -6.27 1.04
C LEU A 81 1.66 -6.24 0.09
N CYS A 82 1.28 -5.06 -0.40
CA CYS A 82 0.20 -4.91 -1.38
C CYS A 82 0.47 -5.72 -2.65
N GLN A 83 1.71 -5.74 -3.13
CA GLN A 83 2.11 -6.57 -4.27
C GLN A 83 1.90 -8.06 -3.97
N LYS A 84 2.39 -8.55 -2.82
CA LYS A 84 2.21 -9.95 -2.40
C LYS A 84 0.74 -10.33 -2.24
N ILE A 85 -0.08 -9.44 -1.69
CA ILE A 85 -1.53 -9.63 -1.56
C ILE A 85 -2.17 -9.70 -2.95
N ALA A 86 -1.84 -8.77 -3.85
CA ALA A 86 -2.36 -8.78 -5.22
C ALA A 86 -1.95 -10.05 -5.98
N ASP A 87 -0.71 -10.51 -5.81
CA ASP A 87 -0.21 -11.75 -6.41
C ASP A 87 -0.93 -12.99 -5.84
N ALA A 88 -1.17 -13.04 -4.53
CA ALA A 88 -1.94 -14.10 -3.89
C ALA A 88 -3.42 -14.11 -4.32
N HIS A 89 -4.02 -12.94 -4.54
CA HIS A 89 -5.38 -12.81 -5.05
C HIS A 89 -5.51 -13.17 -6.53
N ARG A 90 -4.51 -12.84 -7.36
CA ARG A 90 -4.51 -13.10 -8.80
C ARG A 90 -4.13 -14.56 -9.12
N GLY A 91 -3.25 -15.16 -8.34
CA GLY A 91 -2.80 -16.53 -8.54
C GLY A 91 -3.92 -17.55 -8.31
N PRO A 92 -3.87 -18.74 -8.95
CA PRO A 92 -4.76 -19.83 -8.58
C PRO A 92 -4.53 -20.16 -7.10
N ALA A 93 -5.61 -20.37 -6.35
CA ALA A 93 -5.54 -20.75 -4.94
C ALA A 93 -4.80 -22.10 -4.81
N LYS A 94 -3.48 -22.05 -4.67
CA LYS A 94 -2.64 -23.23 -4.46
C LYS A 94 -2.73 -23.59 -2.99
N VAL A 95 -3.67 -24.49 -2.70
CA VAL A 95 -3.83 -25.07 -1.38
C VAL A 95 -2.65 -26.02 -1.16
N ASP A 96 -1.74 -25.67 -0.24
CA ASP A 96 -0.60 -26.53 0.12
C ASP A 96 -0.99 -27.72 1.00
N CYS A 97 -2.25 -27.77 1.46
CA CYS A 97 -2.70 -28.76 2.44
C CYS A 97 -2.90 -30.17 1.86
N TRP A 98 -2.47 -30.41 0.61
CA TRP A 98 -2.33 -31.75 0.06
C TRP A 98 -1.07 -32.40 0.63
N ASN A 99 -1.00 -32.51 1.95
CA ASN A 99 -0.12 -33.49 2.53
C ASN A 99 -0.69 -34.86 2.16
N GLU A 100 0.02 -35.61 1.33
CA GLU A 100 -0.21 -37.04 1.11
C GLU A 100 0.12 -37.81 2.40
N TYR A 101 -0.64 -37.57 3.47
CA TYR A 101 -0.63 -38.46 4.63
C TYR A 101 -1.26 -39.78 4.18
N LEU A 102 -0.41 -40.71 3.75
CA LEU A 102 -0.77 -42.12 3.66
C LEU A 102 -1.28 -42.54 5.04
N SER A 103 -2.59 -42.77 5.15
CA SER A 103 -3.21 -43.22 6.40
C SER A 103 -2.58 -44.56 6.81
N LYS A 104 -1.72 -44.50 7.82
CA LYS A 104 -1.07 -45.70 8.38
C LYS A 104 -2.06 -46.39 9.30
N SER A 105 -2.87 -47.28 8.74
CA SER A 105 -3.67 -48.21 9.55
C SER A 105 -2.79 -49.38 10.00
N LEU A 106 -2.83 -49.69 11.30
CA LEU A 106 -2.17 -50.89 11.86
C LEU A 106 -2.65 -52.18 11.16
N ASN A 107 -3.90 -52.18 10.67
CA ASN A 107 -4.55 -53.32 10.00
C ASN A 107 -4.28 -53.36 8.48
N ARG A 108 -3.44 -52.47 7.94
CA ARG A 108 -3.15 -52.45 6.50
C ARG A 108 -2.51 -53.75 6.03
N GLU A 109 -1.57 -54.26 6.80
CA GLU A 109 -0.85 -55.50 6.51
C GLU A 109 -1.79 -56.71 6.50
N THR A 110 -2.64 -56.83 7.52
CA THR A 110 -3.62 -57.92 7.62
C THR A 110 -4.65 -57.86 6.49
N ARG A 111 -5.16 -56.66 6.17
CA ARG A 111 -6.06 -56.45 5.03
C ARG A 111 -5.41 -56.82 3.69
N ASN A 112 -4.14 -56.46 3.49
CA ASN A 112 -3.42 -56.78 2.26
C ASN A 112 -3.22 -58.29 2.08
N ARG A 113 -2.86 -59.01 3.15
CA ARG A 113 -2.76 -60.48 3.11
C ARG A 113 -4.08 -61.14 2.77
N GLU A 114 -5.17 -60.64 3.36
CA GLU A 114 -6.51 -61.14 3.06
C GLU A 114 -6.92 -60.88 1.62
N LEU A 115 -6.66 -59.68 1.10
CA LEU A 115 -6.90 -59.34 -0.31
C LEU A 115 -6.13 -60.27 -1.26
N VAL A 116 -4.86 -60.54 -0.96
CA VAL A 116 -4.06 -61.50 -1.76
C VAL A 116 -4.66 -62.89 -1.69
N ARG A 117 -5.06 -63.38 -0.50
CA ARG A 117 -5.69 -64.70 -0.34
C ARG A 117 -6.96 -64.81 -1.19
N ILE A 118 -7.86 -63.83 -1.07
CA ILE A 118 -9.11 -63.78 -1.83
C ILE A 118 -8.84 -63.72 -3.33
N THR A 119 -7.83 -62.94 -3.76
CA THR A 119 -7.50 -62.80 -5.18
C THR A 119 -7.01 -64.12 -5.77
N VAL A 120 -6.15 -64.85 -5.06
CA VAL A 120 -5.65 -66.16 -5.50
C VAL A 120 -6.80 -67.17 -5.55
N GLU A 121 -7.68 -67.18 -4.56
CA GLU A 121 -8.85 -68.06 -4.54
C GLU A 121 -9.80 -67.78 -5.71
N ASN A 122 -10.08 -66.50 -5.97
CA ASN A 122 -10.90 -66.05 -7.10
C ASN A 122 -10.29 -66.44 -8.44
N GLN A 123 -8.96 -66.34 -8.59
CA GLN A 123 -8.27 -66.83 -9.80
C GLN A 123 -8.42 -68.35 -9.95
N GLY A 124 -8.36 -69.11 -8.86
CA GLY A 124 -8.63 -70.54 -8.86
C GLY A 124 -10.06 -70.88 -9.28
N ILE A 125 -11.05 -70.14 -8.77
CA ILE A 125 -12.46 -70.27 -9.18
C ILE A 125 -12.61 -69.98 -10.67
N LEU A 126 -12.03 -68.89 -11.15
CA LEU A 126 -12.12 -68.47 -12.55
C LEU A 126 -11.52 -69.52 -13.50
N LYS A 127 -10.38 -70.12 -13.12
CA LYS A 127 -9.81 -71.26 -13.87
C LYS A 127 -10.78 -72.44 -13.90
N ARG A 128 -11.36 -72.82 -12.77
CA ARG A 128 -12.35 -73.92 -12.72
C ARG A 128 -13.59 -73.65 -13.58
N LEU A 129 -14.04 -72.40 -13.63
CA LEU A 129 -15.16 -72.01 -14.49
C LEU A 129 -14.78 -72.05 -15.97
N GLY A 130 -13.58 -71.60 -16.33
CA GLY A 130 -13.08 -71.63 -17.70
C GLY A 130 -12.77 -73.03 -18.22
N ASP A 131 -12.18 -73.89 -17.39
CA ASP A 131 -11.81 -75.27 -17.76
C ASP A 131 -13.02 -76.21 -17.81
N ARG A 132 -14.16 -75.80 -17.23
CA ARG A 132 -15.37 -76.62 -17.22
C ARG A 132 -15.98 -76.70 -18.61
N LYS A 133 -15.81 -77.87 -19.24
CA LYS A 133 -16.46 -78.17 -20.51
C LYS A 133 -18.00 -78.11 -20.36
N PRO A 134 -18.72 -77.58 -21.36
CA PRO A 134 -20.17 -77.61 -21.37
C PRO A 134 -20.66 -79.06 -21.34
N HIS A 135 -21.69 -79.33 -20.56
CA HIS A 135 -22.23 -80.68 -20.36
C HIS A 135 -22.91 -81.23 -21.63
N TYR A 136 -23.45 -80.34 -22.46
CA TYR A 136 -24.04 -80.63 -23.75
C TYR A 136 -23.23 -79.97 -24.86
N ASP A 137 -23.22 -80.58 -26.04
CA ASP A 137 -22.68 -79.92 -27.23
C ASP A 137 -23.62 -78.79 -27.64
N CYS A 138 -23.14 -77.54 -27.50
CA CYS A 138 -23.90 -76.35 -27.86
C CYS A 138 -24.38 -76.39 -29.31
N ARG A 139 -23.58 -76.96 -30.23
CA ARG A 139 -23.94 -77.01 -31.64
C ARG A 139 -25.05 -78.03 -31.90
N ALA A 140 -24.95 -79.21 -31.30
CA ALA A 140 -26.01 -80.21 -31.39
C ALA A 140 -27.31 -79.72 -30.75
N SER A 141 -27.22 -79.05 -29.59
CA SER A 141 -28.39 -78.48 -28.91
C SER A 141 -29.07 -77.37 -29.73
N GLU A 142 -28.29 -76.53 -30.41
CA GLU A 142 -28.82 -75.48 -31.28
C GLU A 142 -29.53 -76.09 -32.51
N ILE A 143 -28.95 -77.12 -33.11
CA ILE A 143 -29.57 -77.84 -34.24
C ILE A 143 -30.88 -78.50 -33.80
N ASP A 144 -30.89 -79.15 -32.64
CA ASP A 144 -32.09 -79.78 -32.09
C ASP A 144 -33.20 -78.75 -31.77
N TRP A 145 -32.82 -77.61 -31.21
CA TRP A 145 -33.74 -76.49 -30.97
C TRP A 145 -34.32 -75.93 -32.28
N GLN A 146 -33.49 -75.74 -33.31
CA GLN A 146 -33.96 -75.29 -34.63
C GLN A 146 -34.88 -76.30 -35.29
N ASN A 147 -34.59 -77.60 -35.19
CA ASN A 147 -35.43 -78.67 -35.70
C ASN A 147 -36.78 -78.69 -34.98
N SER A 148 -36.78 -78.60 -33.65
CA SER A 148 -37.99 -78.51 -32.84
C SER A 148 -38.83 -77.29 -33.21
N ARG A 149 -38.20 -76.13 -33.41
CA ARG A 149 -38.88 -74.90 -33.85
C ARG A 149 -39.46 -75.02 -35.26
N ARG A 150 -38.78 -75.74 -36.16
CA ARG A 150 -39.30 -76.08 -37.49
C ARG A 150 -40.49 -77.04 -37.42
N TYR A 151 -40.43 -78.08 -36.59
CA TYR A 151 -41.57 -78.98 -36.37
C TYR A 151 -42.78 -78.22 -35.85
N ILE A 152 -42.60 -77.42 -34.79
CA ILE A 152 -43.65 -76.59 -34.23
C ILE A 152 -44.24 -75.68 -35.32
N ARG A 153 -43.43 -74.94 -36.08
CA ARG A 153 -43.94 -74.07 -37.16
C ARG A 153 -44.78 -74.83 -38.19
N ASN A 154 -44.41 -76.08 -38.50
CA ASN A 154 -45.09 -76.89 -39.50
C ASN A 154 -46.37 -77.57 -38.95
N THR A 155 -46.41 -77.90 -37.66
CA THR A 155 -47.56 -78.56 -37.03
C THR A 155 -48.58 -77.61 -36.40
N THR A 156 -48.18 -76.37 -36.12
CA THR A 156 -49.06 -75.40 -35.45
C THR A 156 -49.99 -74.73 -36.47
N ARG A 157 -51.29 -74.72 -36.18
CA ARG A 157 -52.34 -74.12 -37.03
C ARG A 157 -52.29 -72.58 -37.07
N TYR A 158 -51.59 -71.96 -36.13
CA TYR A 158 -51.54 -70.52 -35.90
C TYR A 158 -50.13 -69.98 -36.16
N SER A 159 -50.01 -68.76 -36.69
CA SER A 159 -48.73 -68.11 -36.97
C SER A 159 -47.96 -67.83 -35.67
N LEU A 160 -46.70 -68.28 -35.62
CA LEU A 160 -45.81 -67.96 -34.50
C LEU A 160 -45.28 -66.52 -34.66
N PRO A 161 -45.26 -65.71 -33.58
CA PRO A 161 -44.72 -64.36 -33.62
C PRO A 161 -43.20 -64.37 -33.93
N ARG A 162 -42.77 -63.33 -34.65
CA ARG A 162 -41.43 -63.19 -35.25
C ARG A 162 -40.35 -62.90 -34.22
#